data_AF-A0A923UPZ5-F1
#
_entry.id   AF-A0A923UPZ5-F1
#
_cell.length_a   1.000
_cell.length_b   1.000
_cell.length_c   1.000
_cell.angle_alpha   90.00
_cell.angle_beta   90.00
_cell.angle_gamma   90.00
#
_symmetry.space_group_name_H-M   'P 1'
#
loop_
_entity.id
_entity.type
_entity.pdbx_description
1 polymer ?
#
loop_
_entity_poly.entity_id
_entity_poly.type
_entity_poly.pdbx_seq_one_letter_code
_entity_poly.pdbx_strand_id
1 'polypeptide(L)'
;MSHSKIITLLHTCLLVIIITQYSTAQNLNGIRIAIDPGHSAGTMAEAIVEKKYVVFKLDSVNLAKGLTDSIEIIEPNSTLVTALLLQQKLQAKGAEVLLSRTKQGYSSFDKPFAQWYAEKYLTTPTIVKKGNKKIRIPTERKAFVNEFNVQDIAQRAKIINTYKPDITVIIHFNADEKNEPWTRPTNKNYNMIFVPTLAENVDSVAQQFTPYASTASKNLLLAKTTIQAFEEVLKVPAAGVNDALYLKDKCEETSVKGVYVRQLALSKMVKGVVIYGETLYQDNYEECKLLNHKTLNINGIAYSERIANVAEAYYQGIINYYKILQNVIK
;
A
#
# COMPACT_ATOMS: atom_id res chain seq x y z
N MET A 1 -56.80 -41.09 25.94
CA MET A 1 -55.99 -41.51 24.79
C MET A 1 -56.02 -40.38 23.77
N SER A 2 -54.95 -39.60 23.74
CA SER A 2 -54.92 -38.24 23.20
C SER A 2 -54.63 -38.18 21.70
N HIS A 3 -55.44 -37.37 21.02
CA HIS A 3 -55.16 -36.82 19.69
C HIS A 3 -54.12 -35.70 19.84
N SER A 4 -52.87 -35.94 19.44
CA SER A 4 -51.94 -34.86 19.05
C SER A 4 -50.63 -35.44 18.52
N LYS A 5 -50.58 -35.81 17.24
CA LYS A 5 -49.33 -36.04 16.47
C LYS A 5 -49.54 -35.84 14.96
N ILE A 6 -50.21 -34.76 14.56
CA ILE A 6 -50.19 -34.30 13.17
C ILE A 6 -50.23 -32.77 13.25
N ILE A 7 -49.05 -32.13 13.33
CA ILE A 7 -48.70 -30.73 12.97
C ILE A 7 -47.26 -30.54 13.50
N THR A 8 -46.28 -31.23 12.89
CA THR A 8 -44.85 -30.88 13.08
C THR A 8 -44.00 -31.39 11.92
N LEU A 9 -44.44 -31.17 10.66
CA LEU A 9 -43.62 -31.53 9.50
C LEU A 9 -43.80 -30.62 8.28
N LEU A 10 -44.23 -29.37 8.48
CA LEU A 10 -44.40 -28.39 7.38
C LEU A 10 -43.77 -27.02 7.63
N HIS A 11 -42.91 -26.88 8.66
CA HIS A 11 -42.20 -25.62 8.93
C HIS A 11 -40.68 -25.68 8.74
N THR A 12 -40.12 -26.82 8.33
CA THR A 12 -38.67 -26.96 8.10
C THR A 12 -38.27 -27.04 6.62
N CYS A 13 -39.23 -26.98 5.69
CA CYS A 13 -38.95 -26.95 4.24
C CYS A 13 -39.18 -25.56 3.60
N LEU A 14 -39.63 -24.56 4.34
CA LEU A 14 -39.82 -23.19 3.82
C LEU A 14 -38.80 -22.17 4.35
N LEU A 15 -37.81 -22.60 5.13
CA LEU A 15 -36.73 -21.74 5.67
C LEU A 15 -35.36 -22.00 5.04
N VAL A 16 -35.33 -22.69 3.89
CA VAL A 16 -34.11 -22.96 3.09
C VAL A 16 -34.14 -22.24 1.73
N ILE A 17 -35.19 -21.45 1.45
CA ILE A 17 -35.36 -20.74 0.17
C ILE A 17 -35.51 -19.23 0.39
N ILE A 18 -34.74 -18.60 1.28
CA ILE A 18 -34.46 -17.14 1.24
C ILE A 18 -33.07 -16.84 1.84
N ILE A 19 -32.00 -17.54 1.42
CA ILE A 19 -30.61 -17.03 1.53
C ILE A 19 -29.81 -17.47 0.31
N THR A 20 -30.31 -17.13 -0.88
CA THR A 20 -29.54 -17.20 -2.14
C THR A 20 -29.91 -16.01 -3.01
N GLN A 21 -29.94 -14.81 -2.40
CA GLN A 21 -29.82 -13.59 -3.19
C GLN A 21 -28.33 -13.42 -3.56
N TYR A 22 -27.99 -13.98 -4.72
CA TYR A 22 -26.95 -13.52 -5.64
C TYR A 22 -25.66 -12.95 -5.02
N SER A 23 -24.78 -13.82 -4.54
CA SER A 23 -23.35 -13.58 -4.75
C SER A 23 -23.02 -14.06 -6.16
N THR A 24 -23.38 -13.27 -7.18
CA THR A 24 -22.68 -13.39 -8.45
C THR A 24 -21.24 -13.00 -8.13
N ALA A 25 -20.34 -13.99 -8.07
CA ALA A 25 -18.93 -13.73 -7.83
C ALA A 25 -18.49 -12.57 -8.74
N GLN A 26 -18.10 -11.46 -8.13
CA GLN A 26 -17.77 -10.23 -8.85
C GLN A 26 -16.68 -10.55 -9.86
N ASN A 27 -17.03 -10.48 -11.14
CA ASN A 27 -16.11 -10.73 -12.24
C ASN A 27 -15.43 -9.41 -12.62
N LEU A 28 -14.11 -9.42 -12.71
CA LEU A 28 -13.25 -8.29 -13.07
C LEU A 28 -12.71 -8.42 -14.50
N ASN A 29 -13.31 -9.27 -15.34
CA ASN A 29 -12.95 -9.41 -16.76
C ASN A 29 -12.91 -8.05 -17.47
N GLY A 30 -11.79 -7.79 -18.15
CA GLY A 30 -11.55 -6.55 -18.90
C GLY A 30 -11.18 -5.34 -18.04
N ILE A 31 -11.11 -5.49 -16.72
CA ILE A 31 -10.64 -4.45 -15.80
C ILE A 31 -9.11 -4.51 -15.69
N ARG A 32 -8.47 -3.36 -15.87
CA ARG A 32 -7.02 -3.21 -15.86
C ARG A 32 -6.58 -2.51 -14.59
N ILE A 33 -5.84 -3.19 -13.73
CA ILE A 33 -5.43 -2.69 -12.42
C ILE A 33 -3.91 -2.55 -12.38
N ALA A 34 -3.40 -1.38 -11.99
CA ALA A 34 -2.00 -1.20 -11.68
C ALA A 34 -1.79 -1.23 -10.17
N ILE A 35 -0.76 -1.93 -9.71
CA ILE A 35 -0.34 -1.97 -8.31
C ILE A 35 1.11 -1.50 -8.21
N ASP A 36 1.37 -0.49 -7.40
CA ASP A 36 2.71 -0.01 -7.09
C ASP A 36 3.11 -0.44 -5.68
N PRO A 37 3.99 -1.45 -5.52
CA PRO A 37 4.59 -1.70 -4.22
C PRO A 37 5.66 -0.64 -3.93
N GLY A 38 5.42 0.16 -2.90
CA GLY A 38 6.32 1.23 -2.46
C GLY A 38 7.75 0.77 -2.22
N HIS A 39 8.72 1.68 -2.41
CA HIS A 39 10.15 1.46 -2.13
C HIS A 39 10.81 0.40 -3.02
N SER A 40 12.12 0.15 -2.89
CA SER A 40 12.83 -0.82 -3.75
C SER A 40 13.87 -1.70 -3.06
N ALA A 41 14.31 -1.36 -1.84
CA ALA A 41 15.34 -2.09 -1.13
C ALA A 41 15.03 -3.58 -0.98
N GLY A 42 16.03 -4.42 -1.24
CA GLY A 42 15.92 -5.89 -1.10
C GLY A 42 16.62 -6.40 0.14
N THR A 43 17.56 -5.62 0.69
CA THR A 43 18.36 -5.96 1.87
C THR A 43 18.22 -4.89 2.95
N MET A 44 18.59 -5.23 4.19
CA MET A 44 18.61 -4.25 5.29
C MET A 44 19.57 -3.09 5.01
N ALA A 45 20.72 -3.35 4.37
CA ALA A 45 21.67 -2.30 4.00
C ALA A 45 21.05 -1.26 3.06
N GLU A 46 20.33 -1.71 2.03
CA GLU A 46 19.59 -0.80 1.14
C GLU A 46 18.42 -0.12 1.86
N ALA A 47 17.70 -0.84 2.73
CA ALA A 47 16.59 -0.27 3.47
C ALA A 47 17.04 0.85 4.43
N ILE A 48 18.26 0.75 4.98
CA ILE A 48 18.90 1.82 5.75
C ILE A 48 19.17 3.05 4.87
N VAL A 49 19.62 2.86 3.63
CA VAL A 49 19.78 3.96 2.66
C VAL A 49 18.44 4.62 2.34
N GLU A 50 17.36 3.84 2.19
CA GLU A 50 16.01 4.36 1.96
C GLU A 50 15.39 5.03 3.21
N LYS A 51 15.84 4.64 4.42
CA LYS A 51 15.18 4.86 5.73
C LYS A 51 13.79 4.20 5.80
N LYS A 52 13.69 2.95 5.33
CA LYS A 52 12.42 2.24 5.16
C LYS A 52 12.43 0.86 5.80
N TYR A 53 12.64 0.84 7.11
CA TYR A 53 12.78 -0.35 7.93
C TYR A 53 12.37 -0.10 9.39
N VAL A 54 12.10 -1.17 10.13
CA VAL A 54 11.95 -1.19 11.59
C VAL A 54 12.86 -2.29 12.13
N VAL A 55 13.69 -1.95 13.14
CA VAL A 55 14.59 -2.90 13.81
C VAL A 55 14.52 -2.72 15.32
N PHE A 56 14.08 -3.77 16.02
CA PHE A 56 14.12 -3.82 17.48
C PHE A 56 15.07 -4.94 17.92
N LYS A 57 16.12 -4.58 18.65
CA LYS A 57 17.01 -5.57 19.25
C LYS A 57 16.36 -6.15 20.51
N LEU A 58 16.50 -7.44 20.72
CA LEU A 58 16.12 -8.06 21.99
C LEU A 58 17.15 -7.70 23.08
N ASP A 59 16.94 -6.54 23.70
CA ASP A 59 17.69 -6.05 24.86
C ASP A 59 16.81 -6.01 26.11
N SER A 60 17.38 -5.63 27.26
CA SER A 60 16.64 -5.57 28.53
C SER A 60 15.45 -4.62 28.49
N VAL A 61 15.51 -3.55 27.68
CA VAL A 61 14.43 -2.56 27.54
C VAL A 61 13.27 -3.14 26.75
N ASN A 62 13.56 -3.78 25.62
CA ASN A 62 12.55 -4.38 24.75
C ASN A 62 11.95 -5.68 25.35
N LEU A 63 12.75 -6.45 26.10
CA LEU A 63 12.27 -7.58 26.88
C LEU A 63 11.29 -7.12 27.98
N ALA A 64 11.60 -6.04 28.69
CA ALA A 64 10.70 -5.45 29.70
C ALA A 64 9.38 -4.93 29.09
N LYS A 65 9.36 -4.68 27.77
CA LYS A 65 8.15 -4.31 27.02
C LYS A 65 7.38 -5.52 26.47
N GLY A 66 7.84 -6.74 26.72
CA GLY A 66 7.16 -7.98 26.33
C GLY A 66 7.57 -8.53 24.96
N LEU A 67 8.58 -7.95 24.29
CA LEU A 67 9.15 -8.58 23.10
C LEU A 67 9.90 -9.85 23.50
N THR A 68 9.65 -10.94 22.77
CA THR A 68 10.28 -12.24 22.98
C THR A 68 11.33 -12.57 21.92
N ASP A 69 11.44 -11.74 20.88
CA ASP A 69 12.39 -11.91 19.79
C ASP A 69 12.80 -10.53 19.24
N SER A 70 13.90 -10.49 18.49
CA SER A 70 14.28 -9.31 17.72
C SER A 70 13.34 -9.14 16.52
N ILE A 71 13.06 -7.89 16.16
CA ILE A 71 12.18 -7.55 15.04
C ILE A 71 13.03 -6.98 13.91
N GLU A 72 12.83 -7.51 12.70
CA GLU A 72 13.40 -6.93 11.46
C GLU A 72 12.37 -6.89 10.34
N ILE A 73 11.94 -5.68 10.01
CA ILE A 73 10.96 -5.41 8.96
C ILE A 73 11.61 -4.48 7.93
N ILE A 74 11.56 -4.88 6.66
CA ILE A 74 11.97 -4.09 5.50
C ILE A 74 10.69 -3.77 4.73
N GLU A 75 10.23 -2.52 4.81
CA GLU A 75 8.97 -2.09 4.20
C GLU A 75 8.87 -2.48 2.70
N PRO A 76 9.88 -2.27 1.84
CA PRO A 76 9.80 -2.67 0.44
C PRO A 76 9.56 -4.17 0.20
N ASN A 77 9.94 -5.05 1.12
CA ASN A 77 9.61 -6.48 1.02
C ASN A 77 8.14 -6.71 1.36
N SER A 78 7.65 -6.10 2.44
CA SER A 78 6.25 -6.15 2.85
C SER A 78 5.33 -5.65 1.74
N THR A 79 5.63 -4.49 1.13
CA THR A 79 4.80 -3.92 0.05
C THR A 79 4.82 -4.81 -1.21
N LEU A 80 5.97 -5.37 -1.57
CA LEU A 80 6.09 -6.27 -2.73
C LEU A 80 5.27 -7.54 -2.56
N VAL A 81 5.40 -8.19 -1.41
CA VAL A 81 4.65 -9.42 -1.13
C VAL A 81 3.15 -9.14 -1.11
N THR A 82 2.72 -8.05 -0.47
CA THR A 82 1.31 -7.63 -0.51
C THR A 82 0.83 -7.46 -1.96
N ALA A 83 1.62 -6.80 -2.81
CA ALA A 83 1.27 -6.58 -4.21
C ALA A 83 1.19 -7.88 -5.02
N LEU A 84 2.12 -8.83 -4.82
CA LEU A 84 2.12 -10.14 -5.46
C LEU A 84 0.87 -10.95 -5.08
N LEU A 85 0.52 -10.98 -3.79
CA LEU A 85 -0.67 -11.67 -3.29
C LEU A 85 -1.96 -11.02 -3.82
N LEU A 86 -2.02 -9.69 -3.82
CA LEU A 86 -3.14 -8.93 -4.37
C LEU A 86 -3.30 -9.19 -5.87
N GLN A 87 -2.21 -9.23 -6.63
CA GLN A 87 -2.21 -9.57 -8.04
C GLN A 87 -2.83 -10.96 -8.29
N GLN A 88 -2.39 -11.99 -7.56
CA GLN A 88 -2.94 -13.34 -7.70
C GLN A 88 -4.45 -13.37 -7.46
N LYS A 89 -4.92 -12.69 -6.39
CA LYS A 89 -6.34 -12.63 -6.04
C LYS A 89 -7.18 -11.93 -7.12
N LEU A 90 -6.70 -10.81 -7.65
CA LEU A 90 -7.40 -10.04 -8.68
C LEU A 90 -7.41 -10.76 -10.04
N GLN A 91 -6.28 -11.36 -10.43
CA GLN A 91 -6.19 -12.16 -11.65
C GLN A 91 -7.11 -13.40 -11.59
N ALA A 92 -7.24 -14.03 -10.43
CA ALA A 92 -8.21 -15.11 -10.22
C ALA A 92 -9.68 -14.65 -10.38
N LYS A 93 -9.95 -13.34 -10.36
CA LYS A 93 -11.25 -12.74 -10.69
C LYS A 93 -11.34 -12.19 -12.12
N GLY A 94 -10.34 -12.43 -12.96
CA GLY A 94 -10.34 -12.04 -14.37
C GLY A 94 -9.74 -10.67 -14.68
N ALA A 95 -9.21 -9.96 -13.67
CA ALA A 95 -8.55 -8.67 -13.90
C ALA A 95 -7.20 -8.84 -14.63
N GLU A 96 -6.86 -7.88 -15.48
CA GLU A 96 -5.52 -7.70 -16.00
C GLU A 96 -4.71 -6.85 -15.02
N VAL A 97 -3.63 -7.39 -14.45
CA VAL A 97 -2.89 -6.73 -13.37
C VAL A 97 -1.43 -6.47 -13.73
N LEU A 98 -1.02 -5.20 -13.65
CA LEU A 98 0.36 -4.75 -13.77
C LEU A 98 0.96 -4.46 -12.38
N LEU A 99 2.19 -4.90 -12.13
CA LEU A 99 3.02 -4.40 -11.02
C LEU A 99 4.08 -3.43 -11.57
N SER A 100 4.29 -2.30 -10.89
CA SER A 100 5.35 -1.34 -11.29
C SER A 100 6.77 -1.86 -11.04
N ARG A 101 6.91 -2.87 -10.18
CA ARG A 101 8.11 -3.71 -9.99
C ARG A 101 7.68 -5.10 -9.50
N THR A 102 8.47 -6.12 -9.80
CA THR A 102 8.11 -7.53 -9.56
C THR A 102 9.14 -8.32 -8.75
N LYS A 103 10.34 -7.77 -8.52
CA LYS A 103 11.46 -8.46 -7.86
C LYS A 103 11.89 -7.73 -6.59
N GLN A 104 12.28 -8.51 -5.58
CA GLN A 104 12.88 -7.98 -4.36
C GLN A 104 14.22 -7.32 -4.68
N GLY A 105 14.46 -6.12 -4.16
CA GLY A 105 15.72 -5.39 -4.39
C GLY A 105 15.84 -4.72 -5.74
N TYR A 106 14.81 -4.77 -6.58
CA TYR A 106 14.82 -4.14 -7.90
C TYR A 106 13.89 -2.93 -7.92
N SER A 107 14.39 -1.85 -8.48
CA SER A 107 13.63 -0.64 -8.77
C SER A 107 12.81 -0.78 -10.06
N SER A 108 12.10 0.29 -10.44
CA SER A 108 11.37 0.35 -11.71
C SER A 108 12.28 0.41 -12.96
N PHE A 109 13.60 0.49 -12.75
CA PHE A 109 14.62 0.32 -13.79
C PHE A 109 15.06 -1.13 -14.01
N ASP A 110 14.41 -2.10 -13.36
CA ASP A 110 14.81 -3.51 -13.33
C ASP A 110 16.28 -3.71 -12.93
N LYS A 111 16.75 -2.90 -11.96
CA LYS A 111 18.06 -3.07 -11.31
C LYS A 111 18.06 -2.62 -9.84
N PRO A 112 18.97 -3.15 -9.01
CA PRO A 112 19.19 -2.67 -7.65
C PRO A 112 19.80 -1.27 -7.58
N PHE A 113 19.58 -0.58 -6.45
CA PHE A 113 20.15 0.74 -6.21
C PHE A 113 21.69 0.69 -6.23
N ALA A 114 22.29 -0.32 -5.61
CA ALA A 114 23.75 -0.48 -5.58
C ALA A 114 24.35 -0.54 -7.00
N GLN A 115 23.68 -1.25 -7.92
CA GLN A 115 24.09 -1.30 -9.32
C GLN A 115 23.95 0.06 -10.01
N TRP A 116 22.80 0.74 -9.86
CA TRP A 116 22.59 2.08 -10.42
C TRP A 116 23.64 3.08 -9.91
N TYR A 117 23.94 3.04 -8.62
CA TYR A 117 24.92 3.92 -7.98
C TYR A 117 26.33 3.66 -8.51
N ALA A 118 26.72 2.38 -8.63
CA ALA A 118 28.01 1.99 -9.19
C ALA A 118 28.15 2.44 -10.65
N GLU A 119 27.17 2.15 -11.50
CA GLU A 119 27.15 2.56 -12.91
C GLU A 119 27.36 4.08 -13.03
N LYS A 120 26.59 4.86 -12.25
CA LYS A 120 26.62 6.31 -12.35
C LYS A 120 27.88 6.96 -11.80
N TYR A 121 28.32 6.59 -10.60
CA TYR A 121 29.39 7.32 -9.89
C TYR A 121 30.72 6.57 -9.81
N LEU A 122 30.73 5.25 -9.94
CA LEU A 122 31.93 4.42 -9.73
C LEU A 122 32.54 3.89 -11.04
N THR A 123 31.73 3.65 -12.08
CA THR A 123 32.22 3.13 -13.37
C THR A 123 32.52 4.21 -14.42
N THR A 124 31.87 5.37 -14.33
CA THR A 124 32.28 6.53 -15.12
C THR A 124 33.66 6.97 -14.61
N PRO A 125 34.69 7.18 -15.45
CA PRO A 125 35.94 7.77 -15.04
C PRO A 125 35.70 9.24 -14.65
N THR A 126 35.14 9.44 -13.46
CA THR A 126 34.98 10.73 -12.78
C THR A 126 36.33 11.27 -12.26
N ILE A 127 37.43 10.69 -12.76
CA ILE A 127 38.82 11.12 -12.62
C ILE A 127 39.39 11.48 -14.01
N VAL A 128 38.61 12.09 -14.91
CA VAL A 128 39.19 12.89 -15.99
C VAL A 128 38.81 14.35 -15.77
N LYS A 129 39.60 14.99 -14.91
CA LYS A 129 39.93 16.42 -14.88
C LYS A 129 39.00 17.30 -15.73
N LYS A 130 37.83 17.67 -15.21
CA LYS A 130 37.16 18.91 -15.66
C LYS A 130 37.81 20.09 -14.92
N GLY A 131 39.10 20.31 -15.19
CA GLY A 131 39.98 21.26 -14.47
C GLY A 131 40.45 20.78 -13.08
N ASN A 132 41.02 21.70 -12.28
CA ASN A 132 41.58 21.46 -10.93
C ASN A 132 40.54 21.15 -9.84
N LYS A 133 39.24 20.96 -10.17
CA LYS A 133 38.20 20.69 -9.19
C LYS A 133 38.00 19.18 -9.01
N LYS A 134 38.32 18.66 -7.82
CA LYS A 134 37.98 17.29 -7.41
C LYS A 134 36.46 17.14 -7.36
N ILE A 135 35.88 16.28 -8.19
CA ILE A 135 34.46 15.93 -8.10
C ILE A 135 34.29 15.02 -6.89
N ARG A 136 33.49 15.45 -5.90
CA ARG A 136 33.18 14.64 -4.72
C ARG A 136 32.03 13.70 -5.07
N ILE A 137 32.29 12.39 -5.03
CA ILE A 137 31.24 11.37 -5.13
C ILE A 137 30.27 11.57 -3.96
N PRO A 138 28.94 11.71 -4.21
CA PRO A 138 27.96 11.84 -3.14
C PRO A 138 27.93 10.57 -2.28
N THR A 139 27.45 10.63 -1.04
CA THR A 139 27.16 9.40 -0.30
C THR A 139 25.96 8.69 -0.93
N GLU A 140 25.85 7.37 -0.74
CA GLU A 140 24.71 6.59 -1.22
C GLU A 140 23.36 7.21 -0.83
N ARG A 141 23.20 7.63 0.43
CA ARG A 141 21.98 8.32 0.88
C ARG A 141 21.68 9.59 0.09
N LYS A 142 22.70 10.42 -0.19
CA LYS A 142 22.50 11.67 -0.95
C LYS A 142 22.14 11.37 -2.40
N ALA A 143 22.81 10.40 -3.03
CA ALA A 143 22.48 9.95 -4.37
C ALA A 143 21.07 9.34 -4.45
N PHE A 144 20.68 8.57 -3.42
CA PHE A 144 19.34 7.98 -3.32
C PHE A 144 18.26 9.06 -3.28
N VAL A 145 18.32 9.98 -2.32
CA VAL A 145 17.28 10.99 -2.10
C VAL A 145 17.19 11.98 -3.26
N ASN A 146 18.33 12.50 -3.70
CA ASN A 146 18.35 13.64 -4.61
C ASN A 146 18.21 13.25 -6.08
N GLU A 147 18.51 11.98 -6.42
CA GLU A 147 18.58 11.56 -7.82
C GLU A 147 17.82 10.25 -8.05
N PHE A 148 18.22 9.14 -7.42
CA PHE A 148 17.65 7.83 -7.72
C PHE A 148 16.14 7.78 -7.44
N ASN A 149 15.70 8.16 -6.24
CA ASN A 149 14.30 8.10 -5.84
C ASN A 149 13.40 8.97 -6.72
N VAL A 150 13.90 10.15 -7.14
CA VAL A 150 13.17 11.03 -8.06
C VAL A 150 12.99 10.37 -9.43
N GLN A 151 14.06 9.77 -9.95
CA GLN A 151 14.04 9.08 -11.24
C GLN A 151 13.18 7.81 -11.19
N ASP A 152 13.28 7.04 -10.10
CA ASP A 152 12.51 5.81 -9.90
C ASP A 152 11.01 6.10 -9.79
N ILE A 153 10.60 7.13 -9.02
CA ILE A 153 9.19 7.56 -8.97
C ILE A 153 8.67 7.97 -10.34
N ALA A 154 9.45 8.73 -11.12
CA ALA A 154 9.06 9.13 -12.47
C ALA A 154 8.92 7.92 -13.42
N GLN A 155 9.82 6.94 -13.29
CA GLN A 155 9.79 5.72 -14.10
C GLN A 155 8.61 4.81 -13.71
N ARG A 156 8.29 4.66 -12.42
CA ARG A 156 7.06 3.98 -11.95
C ARG A 156 5.81 4.61 -12.57
N ALA A 157 5.70 5.94 -12.50
CA ALA A 157 4.58 6.66 -13.10
C ALA A 157 4.49 6.45 -14.61
N LYS A 158 5.64 6.43 -15.32
CA LYS A 158 5.68 6.14 -16.76
C LYS A 158 5.17 4.73 -17.06
N ILE A 159 5.60 3.71 -16.32
CA ILE A 159 5.15 2.32 -16.48
C ILE A 159 3.63 2.24 -16.30
N ILE A 160 3.12 2.79 -15.19
CA ILE A 160 1.69 2.79 -14.86
C ILE A 160 0.88 3.52 -15.93
N ASN A 161 1.28 4.73 -16.30
CA ASN A 161 0.56 5.54 -17.29
C ASN A 161 0.57 4.92 -18.69
N THR A 162 1.66 4.24 -19.06
CA THR A 162 1.75 3.51 -20.33
C THR A 162 0.77 2.33 -20.34
N TYR A 163 0.61 1.67 -19.20
CA TYR A 163 -0.37 0.61 -19.04
C TYR A 163 -1.80 1.12 -19.16
N LYS A 164 -2.14 2.36 -18.80
CA LYS A 164 -3.51 2.90 -18.84
C LYS A 164 -4.51 2.05 -18.02
N PRO A 165 -4.30 1.90 -16.70
CA PRO A 165 -5.21 1.16 -15.85
C PRO A 165 -6.53 1.91 -15.63
N ASP A 166 -7.58 1.18 -15.28
CA ASP A 166 -8.85 1.71 -14.74
C ASP A 166 -8.67 2.25 -13.33
N ILE A 167 -7.90 1.54 -12.50
CA ILE A 167 -7.51 1.97 -11.15
C ILE A 167 -6.02 1.67 -10.87
N THR A 168 -5.40 2.52 -10.06
CA THR A 168 -4.05 2.32 -9.52
C THR A 168 -4.08 2.28 -8.00
N VAL A 169 -3.41 1.28 -7.41
CA VAL A 169 -3.24 1.15 -5.96
C VAL A 169 -1.77 1.22 -5.60
N ILE A 170 -1.38 2.22 -4.82
CA ILE A 170 -0.02 2.36 -4.29
C ILE A 170 -0.02 1.83 -2.85
N ILE A 171 0.89 0.89 -2.56
CA ILE A 171 0.93 0.15 -1.30
C ILE A 171 2.14 0.58 -0.48
N HIS A 172 1.86 1.11 0.70
CA HIS A 172 2.84 1.41 1.75
C HIS A 172 2.35 0.93 3.11
N PHE A 173 3.29 0.90 4.04
CA PHE A 173 3.02 0.67 5.44
C PHE A 173 3.57 1.85 6.23
N ASN A 174 2.95 2.14 7.36
CA ASN A 174 3.30 3.31 8.14
C ASN A 174 4.18 2.96 9.35
N ALA A 175 4.67 3.98 10.02
CA ALA A 175 5.29 3.89 11.34
C ALA A 175 4.98 5.15 12.14
N ASP A 176 5.01 5.09 13.46
CA ASP A 176 4.78 6.28 14.29
C ASP A 176 5.93 7.27 14.11
N GLU A 177 5.67 8.38 13.44
CA GLU A 177 6.65 9.45 13.20
C GLU A 177 7.30 9.96 14.51
N LYS A 178 6.58 9.88 15.64
CA LYS A 178 7.07 10.34 16.95
C LYS A 178 7.95 9.30 17.63
N ASN A 179 8.11 8.15 17.02
CA ASN A 179 8.91 7.04 17.50
C ASN A 179 10.24 6.90 16.73
N GLU A 180 10.62 7.85 15.85
CA GLU A 180 11.96 7.88 15.24
C GLU A 180 13.04 7.81 16.34
N PRO A 181 14.08 6.97 16.24
CA PRO A 181 14.52 6.16 15.08
C PRO A 181 13.94 4.74 14.97
N TRP A 182 12.75 4.49 15.54
CA TRP A 182 12.03 3.22 15.52
C TRP A 182 12.84 2.04 16.10
N THR A 183 13.40 2.26 17.29
CA THR A 183 14.20 1.25 18.01
C THR A 183 13.41 0.51 19.10
N ARG A 184 12.14 0.86 19.27
CA ARG A 184 11.23 0.27 20.26
C ARG A 184 9.79 0.29 19.73
N PRO A 185 8.92 -0.61 20.19
CA PRO A 185 7.53 -0.62 19.78
C PRO A 185 6.75 0.56 20.36
N THR A 186 5.69 0.96 19.64
CA THR A 186 4.65 1.93 20.04
C THR A 186 3.29 1.22 20.22
N ASN A 187 2.36 1.89 20.88
CA ASN A 187 0.97 1.42 20.98
C ASN A 187 0.06 2.00 19.88
N LYS A 188 0.54 2.98 19.12
CA LYS A 188 -0.24 3.56 18.01
C LYS A 188 -0.36 2.58 16.86
N ASN A 189 -1.52 2.55 16.21
CA ASN A 189 -1.76 1.75 15.02
C ASN A 189 -2.97 2.29 14.29
N TYR A 190 -2.78 2.74 13.06
CA TYR A 190 -3.85 3.32 12.26
C TYR A 190 -3.67 2.98 10.79
N ASN A 191 -4.80 2.91 10.10
CA ASN A 191 -4.86 2.86 8.66
C ASN A 191 -5.17 4.24 8.09
N MET A 192 -4.59 4.56 6.94
CA MET A 192 -4.98 5.76 6.20
C MET A 192 -4.77 5.58 4.71
N ILE A 193 -5.51 6.38 3.93
CA ILE A 193 -5.40 6.41 2.48
C ILE A 193 -5.30 7.86 2.03
N PHE A 194 -4.37 8.11 1.11
CA PHE A 194 -4.24 9.39 0.43
C PHE A 194 -4.82 9.35 -0.97
N VAL A 195 -5.50 10.44 -1.32
CA VAL A 195 -5.94 10.76 -2.69
C VAL A 195 -5.26 12.05 -3.16
N PRO A 196 -5.01 12.23 -4.48
CA PRO A 196 -4.27 13.39 -4.97
C PRO A 196 -5.07 14.70 -4.98
N THR A 197 -6.40 14.65 -5.02
CA THR A 197 -7.28 15.85 -5.06
C THR A 197 -8.72 15.52 -4.63
N LEU A 198 -9.52 16.56 -4.31
CA LEU A 198 -10.97 16.49 -4.08
C LEU A 198 -11.76 16.92 -5.32
N ALA A 199 -13.00 16.43 -5.43
CA ALA A 199 -13.95 16.89 -6.46
C ALA A 199 -14.40 18.34 -6.20
N GLU A 200 -14.37 18.76 -4.94
CA GLU A 200 -14.92 20.02 -4.43
C GLU A 200 -13.96 21.21 -4.57
N ASN A 201 -12.68 20.97 -4.91
CA ASN A 201 -11.65 22.02 -5.08
C ASN A 201 -11.41 22.40 -6.55
N VAL A 202 -12.29 21.99 -7.47
CA VAL A 202 -12.15 22.16 -8.93
C VAL A 202 -12.53 23.58 -9.41
N ASP A 203 -12.87 24.51 -8.50
CA ASP A 203 -13.40 25.83 -8.85
C ASP A 203 -12.35 26.84 -9.38
N SER A 204 -11.05 26.55 -9.27
CA SER A 204 -10.06 27.37 -9.97
C SER A 204 -9.98 26.97 -11.45
N VAL A 205 -10.11 27.95 -12.35
CA VAL A 205 -9.97 27.78 -13.82
C VAL A 205 -8.66 27.06 -14.19
N ALA A 206 -7.63 27.12 -13.35
CA ALA A 206 -6.37 26.39 -13.52
C ALA A 206 -6.41 24.88 -13.16
N GLN A 207 -7.30 24.46 -12.26
CA GLN A 207 -7.43 23.05 -11.85
C GLN A 207 -8.49 22.27 -12.66
N GLN A 208 -9.44 22.96 -13.30
CA GLN A 208 -10.39 22.37 -14.26
C GLN A 208 -9.70 21.67 -15.45
N PHE A 209 -8.46 22.07 -15.77
CA PHE A 209 -7.66 21.46 -16.84
C PHE A 209 -6.73 20.33 -16.38
N THR A 210 -6.79 19.93 -15.11
CA THR A 210 -6.03 18.75 -14.65
C THR A 210 -6.89 17.49 -14.83
N PRO A 211 -6.32 16.38 -15.34
CA PRO A 211 -7.06 15.12 -15.50
C PRO A 211 -7.64 14.55 -14.18
N TYR A 212 -7.25 15.12 -13.02
CA TYR A 212 -7.63 14.67 -11.69
C TYR A 212 -9.06 15.02 -11.28
N ALA A 213 -9.58 16.18 -11.71
CA ALA A 213 -10.95 16.62 -11.36
C ALA A 213 -12.01 15.58 -11.76
N SER A 214 -11.86 15.01 -12.97
CA SER A 214 -12.76 13.98 -13.50
C SER A 214 -12.73 12.65 -12.75
N THR A 215 -11.70 12.42 -11.93
CA THR A 215 -11.49 11.15 -11.20
C THR A 215 -11.71 11.27 -9.70
N ALA A 216 -11.90 12.48 -9.17
CA ALA A 216 -11.85 12.71 -7.73
C ALA A 216 -12.94 11.93 -6.96
N SER A 217 -14.18 11.89 -7.45
CA SER A 217 -15.25 11.08 -6.82
C SER A 217 -14.95 9.58 -6.87
N LYS A 218 -14.29 9.11 -7.94
CA LYS A 218 -13.87 7.70 -8.06
C LYS A 218 -12.70 7.38 -7.12
N ASN A 219 -11.74 8.29 -6.96
CA ASN A 219 -10.66 8.17 -5.98
C ASN A 219 -11.23 8.07 -4.57
N LEU A 220 -12.15 8.97 -4.22
CA LEU A 220 -12.78 8.99 -2.90
C LEU A 220 -13.60 7.71 -2.65
N LEU A 221 -14.33 7.21 -3.66
CA LEU A 221 -15.08 5.95 -3.52
C LEU A 221 -14.15 4.73 -3.35
N LEU A 222 -13.07 4.64 -4.13
CA LEU A 222 -12.08 3.58 -3.99
C LEU A 222 -11.38 3.65 -2.63
N ALA A 223 -11.00 4.86 -2.19
CA ALA A 223 -10.40 5.08 -0.88
C ALA A 223 -11.37 4.70 0.25
N LYS A 224 -12.64 5.11 0.16
CA LYS A 224 -13.68 4.78 1.15
C LYS A 224 -13.86 3.27 1.30
N THR A 225 -14.03 2.56 0.20
CA THR A 225 -14.21 1.10 0.23
C THR A 225 -12.96 0.38 0.73
N THR A 226 -11.77 0.89 0.42
CA THR A 226 -10.50 0.32 0.89
C THR A 226 -10.25 0.56 2.38
N ILE A 227 -10.50 1.78 2.91
CA ILE A 227 -10.32 2.05 4.34
C ILE A 227 -11.31 1.26 5.21
N GLN A 228 -12.55 1.08 4.73
CA GLN A 228 -13.54 0.22 5.39
C GLN A 228 -13.06 -1.24 5.44
N ALA A 229 -12.55 -1.76 4.32
CA ALA A 229 -11.99 -3.10 4.28
C ALA A 229 -10.77 -3.26 5.20
N PHE A 230 -9.95 -2.22 5.34
CA PHE A 230 -8.84 -2.20 6.32
C PHE A 230 -9.35 -2.34 7.75
N GLU A 231 -10.34 -1.56 8.16
CA GLU A 231 -10.92 -1.67 9.52
C GLU A 231 -11.56 -3.05 9.74
N GLU A 232 -12.27 -3.57 8.75
CA GLU A 232 -12.98 -4.84 8.83
C GLU A 232 -12.03 -6.05 8.88
N VAL A 233 -11.03 -6.10 8.01
CA VAL A 233 -10.13 -7.26 7.88
C VAL A 233 -8.98 -7.17 8.88
N LEU A 234 -8.37 -5.99 9.02
CA LEU A 234 -7.16 -5.83 9.84
C LEU A 234 -7.48 -5.57 11.31
N LYS A 235 -8.70 -5.13 11.63
CA LYS A 235 -9.11 -4.70 12.98
C LYS A 235 -8.24 -3.55 13.51
N VAL A 236 -7.77 -2.69 12.60
CA VAL A 236 -6.97 -1.50 12.90
C VAL A 236 -7.79 -0.27 12.48
N PRO A 237 -8.00 0.72 13.37
CA PRO A 237 -8.89 1.84 13.09
C PRO A 237 -8.36 2.75 11.99
N ALA A 238 -9.26 3.42 11.30
CA ALA A 238 -8.94 4.56 10.44
C ALA A 238 -8.36 5.71 11.27
N ALA A 239 -7.29 6.32 10.77
CA ALA A 239 -6.66 7.49 11.40
C ALA A 239 -7.60 8.69 11.46
N GLY A 240 -7.51 9.45 12.54
CA GLY A 240 -7.98 10.82 12.67
C GLY A 240 -6.86 11.83 12.42
N VAL A 241 -7.23 13.08 12.17
CA VAL A 241 -6.28 14.16 11.80
C VAL A 241 -5.19 14.42 12.85
N ASN A 242 -5.46 14.09 14.11
CA ASN A 242 -4.53 14.30 15.22
C ASN A 242 -3.61 13.10 15.52
N ASP A 243 -3.77 11.97 14.82
CA ASP A 243 -2.98 10.76 15.09
C ASP A 243 -1.53 10.86 14.58
N ALA A 244 -1.29 11.74 13.59
CA ALA A 244 0.04 12.11 13.09
C ALA A 244 0.12 13.60 12.71
N LEU A 245 1.25 14.25 12.97
CA LEU A 245 1.51 15.67 12.67
C LEU A 245 1.40 15.94 11.18
N TYR A 246 1.92 15.07 10.31
CA TYR A 246 1.80 15.30 8.87
C TYR A 246 0.34 15.25 8.38
N LEU A 247 -0.58 14.55 9.06
CA LEU A 247 -2.00 14.55 8.69
C LEU A 247 -2.61 15.92 8.93
N LYS A 248 -2.20 16.59 10.01
CA LYS A 248 -2.61 17.96 10.32
C LYS A 248 -1.92 19.00 9.43
N ASP A 249 -0.63 18.82 9.19
CA ASP A 249 0.23 19.89 8.63
C ASP A 249 0.42 19.80 7.10
N LYS A 250 0.12 18.65 6.50
CA LYS A 250 0.43 18.34 5.09
C LYS A 250 -0.73 17.70 4.32
N CYS A 251 -1.89 17.54 4.94
CA CYS A 251 -3.06 16.96 4.31
C CYS A 251 -4.30 17.84 4.50
N GLU A 252 -5.29 17.63 3.63
CA GLU A 252 -6.65 18.14 3.82
C GLU A 252 -7.56 16.95 4.17
N GLU A 253 -8.48 17.14 5.11
CA GLU A 253 -9.46 16.11 5.48
C GLU A 253 -10.50 15.93 4.36
N THR A 254 -11.04 14.72 4.27
CA THR A 254 -12.18 14.42 3.39
C THR A 254 -13.42 14.10 4.22
N SER A 255 -14.56 13.90 3.57
CA SER A 255 -15.78 13.44 4.23
C SER A 255 -15.70 11.99 4.75
N VAL A 256 -14.60 11.27 4.48
CA VAL A 256 -14.38 9.88 4.89
C VAL A 256 -13.22 9.82 5.87
N LYS A 257 -13.49 9.38 7.11
CA LYS A 257 -12.46 9.18 8.14
C LYS A 257 -11.35 8.25 7.63
N GLY A 258 -10.09 8.61 7.92
CA GLY A 258 -8.92 7.88 7.44
C GLY A 258 -8.54 8.15 5.98
N VAL A 259 -9.34 8.92 5.24
CA VAL A 259 -9.02 9.35 3.88
C VAL A 259 -8.67 10.81 3.88
N TYR A 260 -7.53 11.13 3.28
CA TYR A 260 -6.96 12.47 3.26
C TYR A 260 -6.50 12.85 1.87
N VAL A 261 -6.55 14.13 1.54
CA VAL A 261 -5.93 14.64 0.33
C VAL A 261 -4.48 14.94 0.61
N ARG A 262 -3.59 14.30 -0.14
CA ARG A 262 -2.16 14.51 -0.01
C ARG A 262 -1.48 14.44 -1.37
N GLN A 263 -0.70 15.46 -1.62
CA GLN A 263 0.01 15.70 -2.85
C GLN A 263 1.36 14.96 -2.87
N LEU A 264 1.32 13.63 -2.84
CA LEU A 264 2.52 12.77 -2.91
C LEU A 264 3.06 12.67 -4.34
N ALA A 265 4.38 12.54 -4.49
CA ALA A 265 5.05 12.64 -5.80
C ALA A 265 4.49 11.66 -6.83
N LEU A 266 4.34 10.38 -6.48
CA LEU A 266 3.82 9.37 -7.40
C LEU A 266 2.34 9.57 -7.74
N SER A 267 1.49 9.87 -6.73
CA SER A 267 0.05 10.06 -6.97
C SER A 267 -0.25 11.29 -7.85
N LYS A 268 0.62 12.30 -7.85
CA LYS A 268 0.55 13.45 -8.79
C LYS A 268 0.98 13.13 -10.22
N MET A 269 1.70 12.03 -10.44
CA MET A 269 2.22 11.68 -11.76
C MET A 269 1.39 10.60 -12.44
N VAL A 270 0.73 9.73 -11.66
CA VAL A 270 -0.21 8.73 -12.16
C VAL A 270 -1.47 9.41 -12.70
N LYS A 271 -1.93 8.99 -13.87
CA LYS A 271 -3.17 9.43 -14.51
C LYS A 271 -4.29 8.43 -14.22
N GLY A 272 -5.50 8.93 -14.01
CA GLY A 272 -6.68 8.08 -13.76
C GLY A 272 -7.01 7.96 -12.28
N VAL A 273 -7.77 6.91 -11.93
CA VAL A 273 -8.19 6.65 -10.55
C VAL A 273 -7.00 6.09 -9.77
N VAL A 274 -6.62 6.73 -8.67
CA VAL A 274 -5.46 6.35 -7.86
C VAL A 274 -5.72 6.55 -6.37
N ILE A 275 -5.31 5.57 -5.57
CA ILE A 275 -5.20 5.68 -4.12
C ILE A 275 -3.79 5.32 -3.66
N TYR A 276 -3.38 5.90 -2.54
CA TYR A 276 -2.12 5.59 -1.88
C TYR A 276 -2.42 5.13 -0.46
N GLY A 277 -2.35 3.83 -0.20
CA GLY A 277 -2.62 3.29 1.13
C GLY A 277 -1.37 3.27 1.99
N GLU A 278 -1.47 3.80 3.20
CA GLU A 278 -0.51 3.65 4.29
C GLU A 278 -1.17 2.75 5.33
N THR A 279 -0.89 1.45 5.24
CA THR A 279 -1.62 0.43 6.00
C THR A 279 -0.86 0.08 7.26
N LEU A 280 -1.53 0.17 8.41
CA LEU A 280 -1.06 -0.17 9.76
C LEU A 280 0.33 0.40 10.13
N TYR A 281 0.70 0.32 11.41
CA TYR A 281 2.01 0.79 11.89
C TYR A 281 2.94 -0.41 12.07
N GLN A 282 4.04 -0.46 11.32
CA GLN A 282 5.01 -1.57 11.41
C GLN A 282 5.73 -1.60 12.76
N ASP A 283 5.81 -0.46 13.44
CA ASP A 283 6.41 -0.31 14.77
C ASP A 283 5.39 -0.46 15.90
N ASN A 284 4.12 -0.74 15.58
CA ASN A 284 3.14 -1.10 16.60
C ASN A 284 3.53 -2.40 17.29
N TYR A 285 3.33 -2.49 18.60
CA TYR A 285 3.70 -3.65 19.41
C TYR A 285 3.17 -4.98 18.87
N GLU A 286 1.88 -5.09 18.55
CA GLU A 286 1.34 -6.35 18.03
C GLU A 286 1.65 -6.55 16.55
N GLU A 287 1.57 -5.49 15.74
CA GLU A 287 1.86 -5.60 14.30
C GLU A 287 3.29 -6.02 14.05
N CYS A 288 4.26 -5.45 14.79
CA CYS A 288 5.66 -5.76 14.57
C CYS A 288 5.95 -7.27 14.79
N LYS A 289 5.32 -7.88 15.79
CA LYS A 289 5.40 -9.32 16.07
C LYS A 289 4.75 -10.14 14.96
N LEU A 290 3.53 -9.77 14.57
CA LEU A 290 2.76 -10.45 13.53
C LEU A 290 3.43 -10.34 12.14
N LEU A 291 4.08 -9.22 11.84
CA LEU A 291 4.84 -8.99 10.61
C LEU A 291 6.18 -9.75 10.62
N ASN A 292 6.79 -9.92 11.79
CA ASN A 292 8.07 -10.64 11.93
C ASN A 292 7.92 -12.17 11.84
N HIS A 293 6.73 -12.71 12.13
CA HIS A 293 6.45 -14.15 12.08
C HIS A 293 6.29 -14.67 10.64
N LYS A 294 7.41 -14.84 9.92
CA LYS A 294 7.46 -15.18 8.49
C LYS A 294 7.47 -16.70 8.26
N THR A 295 6.29 -17.31 8.22
CA THR A 295 6.11 -18.76 8.03
C THR A 295 5.64 -19.17 6.64
N LEU A 296 5.26 -18.20 5.80
CA LEU A 296 4.75 -18.42 4.45
C LEU A 296 5.78 -18.01 3.39
N ASN A 297 5.55 -18.40 2.14
CA ASN A 297 6.46 -18.08 1.04
C ASN A 297 5.71 -17.80 -0.26
N ILE A 298 6.11 -16.76 -0.99
CA ILE A 298 5.67 -16.49 -2.36
C ILE A 298 6.89 -16.17 -3.22
N ASN A 299 7.08 -16.95 -4.29
CA ASN A 299 8.20 -16.78 -5.21
C ASN A 299 9.58 -16.71 -4.53
N GLY A 300 9.79 -17.49 -3.46
CA GLY A 300 11.04 -17.49 -2.70
C GLY A 300 11.14 -16.43 -1.62
N ILE A 301 10.18 -15.51 -1.50
CA ILE A 301 10.17 -14.45 -0.48
C ILE A 301 9.35 -14.91 0.73
N ALA A 302 9.99 -15.02 1.89
CA ALA A 302 9.31 -15.36 3.14
C ALA A 302 8.45 -14.20 3.65
N TYR A 303 7.25 -14.49 4.12
CA TYR A 303 6.30 -13.49 4.61
C TYR A 303 5.39 -14.02 5.72
N SER A 304 4.71 -13.13 6.43
CA SER A 304 3.80 -13.50 7.51
C SER A 304 2.34 -13.55 7.07
N GLU A 305 1.51 -14.31 7.78
CA GLU A 305 0.06 -14.32 7.56
C GLU A 305 -0.55 -12.90 7.65
N ARG A 306 0.04 -12.02 8.47
CA ARG A 306 -0.40 -10.62 8.57
C ARG A 306 -0.26 -9.86 7.25
N ILE A 307 0.78 -10.13 6.45
CA ILE A 307 0.92 -9.57 5.10
C ILE A 307 -0.19 -10.09 4.17
N ALA A 308 -0.57 -11.37 4.27
CA ALA A 308 -1.70 -11.90 3.51
C ALA A 308 -3.02 -11.23 3.89
N ASN A 309 -3.23 -10.92 5.17
CA ASN A 309 -4.39 -10.17 5.65
C ASN A 309 -4.43 -8.75 5.08
N VAL A 310 -3.28 -8.08 4.95
CA VAL A 310 -3.19 -6.77 4.27
C VAL A 310 -3.57 -6.88 2.80
N ALA A 311 -3.06 -7.88 2.09
CA ALA A 311 -3.45 -8.13 0.69
C ALA A 311 -4.95 -8.44 0.55
N GLU A 312 -5.52 -9.19 1.48
CA GLU A 312 -6.96 -9.46 1.53
C GLU A 312 -7.78 -8.19 1.75
N ALA A 313 -7.34 -7.30 2.63
CA ALA A 313 -8.04 -6.05 2.90
C ALA A 313 -8.08 -5.13 1.66
N TYR A 314 -6.97 -4.99 0.94
CA TYR A 314 -6.95 -4.30 -0.36
C TYR A 314 -7.87 -4.98 -1.38
N TYR A 315 -7.83 -6.31 -1.48
CA TYR A 315 -8.66 -7.07 -2.39
C TYR A 315 -10.15 -6.83 -2.12
N GLN A 316 -10.60 -6.92 -0.87
CA GLN A 316 -11.99 -6.65 -0.48
C GLN A 316 -12.40 -5.20 -0.79
N GLY A 317 -11.51 -4.23 -0.55
CA GLY A 317 -11.73 -2.83 -0.91
C GLY A 317 -12.02 -2.65 -2.40
N ILE A 318 -11.19 -3.24 -3.26
CA ILE A 318 -11.34 -3.19 -4.72
C ILE A 318 -12.63 -3.90 -5.18
N ILE A 319 -12.94 -5.07 -4.61
CA ILE A 319 -14.18 -5.79 -4.95
C ILE A 319 -15.41 -4.97 -4.56
N ASN A 320 -15.40 -4.34 -3.38
CA ASN A 320 -16.50 -3.50 -2.93
C ASN A 320 -16.67 -2.25 -3.79
N TYR A 321 -15.56 -1.64 -4.24
CA TYR A 321 -15.58 -0.54 -5.21
C TYR A 321 -16.32 -0.92 -6.50
N TYR A 322 -15.96 -2.05 -7.13
CA TYR A 322 -16.59 -2.46 -8.38
C TYR A 322 -18.04 -2.95 -8.22
N LYS A 323 -18.39 -3.56 -7.09
CA LYS A 323 -19.79 -3.88 -6.76
C LYS A 323 -20.66 -2.61 -6.75
N ILE A 324 -20.19 -1.53 -6.12
CA ILE A 324 -20.93 -0.27 -6.08
C ILE A 324 -21.06 0.32 -7.49
N LEU A 325 -19.99 0.35 -8.28
CA LEU A 325 -20.04 0.89 -9.64
C LEU A 325 -21.03 0.15 -10.55
N GLN A 326 -21.14 -1.18 -10.44
CA GLN A 326 -22.09 -1.94 -11.25
C GLN A 326 -23.54 -1.71 -10.85
N ASN A 327 -23.82 -1.46 -9.57
CA ASN A 327 -25.17 -1.15 -9.10
C ASN A 327 -25.65 0.24 -9.53
N VAL A 328 -24.74 1.15 -9.91
CA VAL A 328 -25.10 2.49 -10.44
C VAL A 328 -25.44 2.45 -11.93
N ILE A 329 -24.94 1.44 -12.66
CA ILE A 329 -25.11 1.33 -14.13
C ILE A 329 -26.39 0.56 -14.52
N LYS A 330 -26.95 -0.23 -13.58
CA LYS A 330 -28.20 -0.99 -13.78
C LYS A 330 -29.42 -0.14 -13.44
#